data_AF-A0A364KXD9-F1
#
_entry.id   AF-A0A364KXD9-F1
#
_cell.length_a   1.000
_cell.length_b   1.000
_cell.length_c   1.000
_cell.angle_alpha   90.00
_cell.angle_beta   90.00
_cell.angle_gamma   90.00
#
_symmetry.space_group_name_H-M   'P 1'
#
loop_
_entity.id
_entity.type
_entity.pdbx_description
1 polymer ?
#
loop_
_entity_poly.entity_id
_entity_poly.type
_entity_poly.pdbx_seq_one_letter_code
_entity_poly.pdbx_strand_id
1 'polypeptide(L)'
;MEKLATLLLHATVPDTGPHDYSASCVVEFKTYATPNTEKEQQSFHRRIRNALGELVTLIRHHYPGILGKAYIINPCDKYLAYLDIEEALLKNTVLLENSEKLARFLGSQVPSRYGGTGKSFVESDLLHCYRPTENLEESACLRTPDNSAITQIETTGVEKETTTASPTTTSSNSTQTAEENGEEQIRLIYSETVGPPTIILDPDDLQTAESLCPGKMGARVVFADSDMVVKFGHGVRLAEAEALHLASTRTTIAVPKLLSAYILDGVGYIIMSYEAGESLEKYWDRTSLADHSRVLDILRDYVRQIREIPGDFIGALDRSPCRDGIFEAGYGDYTRYSYGPYPSEESFNEGIIQALRDRLAPKVLEREDDFESNFFNSEYMLYQTVRGLQNHKIVFTHGDLHPGNIIVRADGTVVLLDWGLAGFWPEYWEFYRAMNNIPWRASWDRMVEKFIPPFYIEFSVMKRVLATAWN
;
A
#
# COMPACT_ATOMS: atom_id res chain seq x y z
N MET A 1 -8.17 -22.91 -15.93
CA MET A 1 -6.70 -22.79 -15.82
C MET A 1 -6.13 -22.72 -17.22
N GLU A 2 -5.50 -21.61 -17.59
CA GLU A 2 -4.62 -21.59 -18.76
C GLU A 2 -3.16 -21.66 -18.31
N LYS A 3 -2.39 -22.52 -18.97
CA LYS A 3 -1.00 -22.80 -18.63
C LYS A 3 -0.09 -21.79 -19.31
N LEU A 4 0.36 -20.79 -18.55
CA LEU A 4 1.14 -19.64 -19.06
C LEU A 4 2.64 -19.92 -19.22
N ALA A 5 3.18 -20.87 -18.46
CA ALA A 5 4.60 -21.28 -18.54
C ALA A 5 4.73 -22.81 -18.50
N THR A 6 5.79 -23.34 -19.12
CA THR A 6 6.19 -24.75 -19.02
C THR A 6 7.71 -24.83 -18.93
N LEU A 7 8.23 -25.61 -17.98
CA LEU A 7 9.65 -25.89 -17.83
C LEU A 7 10.01 -27.19 -18.55
N LEU A 8 11.02 -27.17 -19.42
CA LEU A 8 11.47 -28.33 -20.19
C LEU A 8 12.93 -28.63 -19.86
N LEU A 9 13.22 -29.83 -19.35
CA LEU A 9 14.60 -30.31 -19.17
C LEU A 9 15.07 -31.11 -20.39
N HIS A 10 16.27 -30.80 -20.85
CA HIS A 10 17.02 -31.62 -21.80
C HIS A 10 18.33 -32.06 -21.16
N ALA A 11 18.54 -33.38 -21.09
CA ALA A 11 19.85 -33.96 -20.82
C ALA A 11 20.78 -33.68 -22.01
N THR A 12 21.95 -33.10 -21.76
CA THR A 12 22.86 -32.68 -22.84
C THR A 12 23.68 -33.84 -23.42
N VAL A 13 23.91 -34.91 -22.64
CA VAL A 13 24.48 -36.19 -23.06
C VAL A 13 23.84 -37.30 -22.21
N PRO A 14 23.53 -38.50 -22.75
CA PRO A 14 23.21 -39.64 -21.90
C PRO A 14 24.47 -40.09 -21.12
N ASP A 15 24.34 -40.17 -19.80
CA ASP A 15 25.23 -40.88 -18.85
C ASP A 15 26.38 -40.11 -18.14
N THR A 16 26.17 -38.85 -17.71
CA THR A 16 27.03 -38.19 -16.69
C THR A 16 26.27 -37.30 -15.68
N GLY A 17 25.96 -37.84 -14.49
CA GLY A 17 25.74 -37.09 -13.24
C GLY A 17 24.51 -36.13 -13.14
N PRO A 18 24.10 -35.74 -11.91
CA PRO A 18 22.95 -34.85 -11.70
C PRO A 18 23.20 -33.36 -12.02
N HIS A 19 24.33 -33.02 -12.65
CA HIS A 19 24.76 -31.63 -12.89
C HIS A 19 24.74 -31.17 -14.36
N ASP A 20 24.54 -32.07 -15.34
CA ASP A 20 24.51 -31.75 -16.78
C ASP A 20 23.08 -31.77 -17.37
N TYR A 21 22.17 -31.00 -16.77
CA TYR A 21 20.84 -30.74 -17.32
C TYR A 21 20.69 -29.28 -17.74
N SER A 22 20.23 -29.06 -18.98
CA SER A 22 19.85 -27.72 -19.45
C SER A 22 18.33 -27.57 -19.44
N ALA A 23 17.81 -26.55 -18.75
CA ALA A 23 16.40 -26.21 -18.81
C ALA A 23 16.14 -25.11 -19.84
N SER A 24 15.10 -25.31 -20.65
CA SER A 24 14.48 -24.27 -21.44
C SER A 24 13.13 -23.92 -20.82
N CYS A 25 12.98 -22.69 -20.36
CA CYS A 25 11.68 -22.17 -19.93
C CYS A 25 10.93 -21.63 -21.15
N VAL A 26 9.71 -22.12 -21.39
CA VAL A 26 8.86 -21.70 -22.52
C VAL A 26 7.61 -21.02 -21.97
N VAL A 27 7.40 -19.77 -22.40
CA VAL A 27 6.27 -18.93 -22.01
C VAL A 27 5.51 -18.55 -23.29
N GLU A 28 4.25 -18.96 -23.39
CA GLU A 28 3.42 -18.78 -24.59
C GLU A 28 2.21 -17.91 -24.29
N PHE A 29 2.10 -16.77 -24.97
CA PHE A 29 1.04 -15.79 -24.76
C PHE A 29 -0.13 -16.01 -25.73
N LYS A 30 -1.28 -16.39 -25.18
CA LYS A 30 -2.55 -16.41 -25.93
C LYS A 30 -3.24 -15.05 -25.84
N THR A 31 -3.28 -14.34 -26.95
CA THR A 31 -4.01 -13.07 -27.06
C THR A 31 -5.47 -13.33 -27.41
N TYR A 32 -6.37 -13.16 -26.43
CA TYR A 32 -7.81 -13.10 -26.69
C TYR A 32 -8.22 -11.70 -27.11
N ALA A 33 -8.95 -11.60 -28.22
CA ALA A 33 -9.62 -10.36 -28.62
C ALA A 33 -10.89 -10.19 -27.78
N THR A 34 -10.78 -9.51 -26.64
CA THR A 34 -11.92 -9.07 -25.81
C THR A 34 -11.97 -7.53 -25.71
N PRO A 35 -13.16 -6.91 -25.59
CA PRO A 35 -13.29 -5.46 -25.69
C PRO A 35 -12.98 -4.74 -24.36
N ASN A 36 -11.94 -3.91 -24.39
CA ASN A 36 -11.68 -2.74 -23.52
C ASN A 36 -12.24 -2.71 -22.07
N THR A 37 -11.35 -2.94 -21.09
CA THR A 37 -11.04 -1.93 -20.05
C THR A 37 -9.55 -1.98 -19.67
N GLU A 38 -8.92 -0.84 -19.40
CA GLU A 38 -7.48 -0.79 -19.08
C GLU A 38 -7.13 -1.44 -17.72
N LYS A 39 -8.05 -1.41 -16.75
CA LYS A 39 -7.86 -2.02 -15.41
C LYS A 39 -7.72 -3.53 -15.47
N GLU A 40 -8.49 -4.22 -16.31
CA GLU A 40 -8.39 -5.69 -16.44
C GLU A 40 -7.08 -6.10 -17.10
N GLN A 41 -6.60 -5.34 -18.09
CA GLN A 41 -5.27 -5.56 -18.68
C GLN A 41 -4.16 -5.37 -17.63
N GLN A 42 -4.18 -4.29 -16.83
CA GLN A 42 -3.19 -4.09 -15.76
C GLN A 42 -3.20 -5.21 -14.70
N SER A 43 -4.38 -5.69 -14.32
CA SER A 43 -4.55 -6.85 -13.41
C SER A 43 -3.91 -8.13 -13.98
N PHE A 44 -4.18 -8.44 -15.25
CA PHE A 44 -3.60 -9.58 -15.95
C PHE A 44 -2.07 -9.45 -16.07
N HIS A 45 -1.56 -8.28 -16.47
CA HIS A 45 -0.12 -8.03 -16.57
C HIS A 45 0.60 -8.17 -15.21
N ARG A 46 0.01 -7.67 -14.12
CA ARG A 46 0.55 -7.82 -12.74
C ARG A 46 0.61 -9.29 -12.32
N ARG A 47 -0.45 -10.08 -12.58
CA ARG A 47 -0.47 -11.51 -12.27
C ARG A 47 0.59 -12.30 -13.04
N ILE A 48 0.82 -12.00 -14.32
CA ILE A 48 1.87 -12.68 -15.09
C ILE A 48 3.27 -12.24 -14.64
N ARG A 49 3.49 -10.95 -14.34
CA ARG A 49 4.78 -10.47 -13.80
C ARG A 49 5.15 -11.21 -12.52
N ASN A 50 4.20 -11.35 -11.58
CA ASN A 50 4.44 -12.08 -10.33
C ASN A 50 4.71 -13.56 -10.59
N ALA A 51 3.90 -14.24 -11.41
CA ALA A 51 4.09 -15.66 -11.72
C ALA A 51 5.44 -15.95 -12.40
N LEU A 52 5.92 -15.07 -13.29
CA LEU A 52 7.24 -15.19 -13.91
C LEU A 52 8.38 -14.88 -12.91
N GLY A 53 8.24 -13.85 -12.08
CA GLY A 53 9.23 -13.48 -11.07
C GLY A 53 9.41 -14.58 -10.02
N GLU A 54 8.32 -15.13 -9.50
CA GLU A 54 8.32 -16.25 -8.56
C GLU A 54 8.96 -17.48 -9.19
N LEU A 55 8.56 -17.86 -10.41
CA LEU A 55 9.09 -19.03 -11.11
C LEU A 55 10.60 -18.93 -11.36
N VAL A 56 11.09 -17.78 -11.84
CA VAL A 56 12.53 -17.56 -12.07
C VAL A 56 13.31 -17.57 -10.75
N THR A 57 12.75 -16.99 -9.69
CA THR A 57 13.37 -16.97 -8.35
C THR A 57 13.48 -18.40 -7.79
N LEU A 58 12.42 -19.19 -7.84
CA LEU A 58 12.41 -20.60 -7.41
C LEU A 58 13.42 -21.44 -8.20
N ILE A 59 13.47 -21.32 -9.52
CA ILE A 59 14.41 -22.11 -10.34
C ILE A 59 15.87 -21.71 -10.06
N ARG A 60 16.17 -20.42 -9.93
CA ARG A 60 17.53 -19.95 -9.56
C ARG A 60 17.94 -20.38 -8.15
N HIS A 61 17.00 -20.42 -7.21
CA HIS A 61 17.25 -20.81 -5.82
C HIS A 61 17.54 -22.30 -5.68
N HIS A 62 16.77 -23.17 -6.35
CA HIS A 62 16.95 -24.62 -6.25
C HIS A 62 17.94 -25.22 -7.25
N TYR A 63 18.18 -24.57 -8.39
CA TYR A 63 19.05 -25.09 -9.46
C TYR A 63 19.95 -24.00 -10.09
N PRO A 64 20.92 -23.46 -9.33
CA PRO A 64 21.81 -22.42 -9.81
C PRO A 64 22.64 -22.92 -11.01
N GLY A 65 22.38 -22.36 -12.20
CA GLY A 65 23.06 -22.69 -13.46
C GLY A 65 22.22 -23.45 -14.50
N ILE A 66 21.06 -23.99 -14.14
CA ILE A 66 20.23 -24.81 -15.07
C ILE A 66 19.50 -23.99 -16.15
N LEU A 67 19.20 -22.71 -15.89
CA LEU A 67 18.51 -21.81 -16.83
C LEU A 67 19.47 -21.30 -17.93
N GLY A 68 19.67 -22.11 -18.97
CA GLY A 68 20.55 -21.77 -20.09
C GLY A 68 19.98 -20.71 -21.04
N LYS A 69 18.70 -20.86 -21.44
CA LYS A 69 17.97 -19.89 -22.29
C LYS A 69 16.47 -19.89 -21.97
N ALA A 70 15.82 -18.74 -22.13
CA ALA A 70 14.37 -18.61 -22.07
C ALA A 70 13.79 -18.35 -23.47
N TYR A 71 12.60 -18.88 -23.74
CA TYR A 71 11.90 -18.68 -25.03
C TYR A 71 10.52 -18.07 -24.76
N ILE A 72 10.32 -16.84 -25.26
CA ILE A 72 9.05 -16.11 -25.14
C ILE A 72 8.37 -16.10 -26.50
N ILE A 73 7.12 -16.55 -26.54
CA ILE A 73 6.37 -16.76 -27.77
C ILE A 73 5.18 -15.80 -27.83
N ASN A 74 5.06 -15.09 -28.96
CA ASN A 74 4.08 -14.04 -29.26
C ASN A 74 4.14 -12.83 -28.29
N PRO A 75 5.32 -12.19 -28.10
CA PRO A 75 5.42 -10.99 -27.27
C PRO A 75 4.76 -9.78 -27.95
N CYS A 76 4.04 -8.98 -27.17
CA CYS A 76 3.55 -7.66 -27.60
C CYS A 76 4.54 -6.56 -27.16
N ASP A 77 4.79 -5.55 -28.00
CA ASP A 77 5.73 -4.45 -27.71
C ASP A 77 5.40 -3.72 -26.40
N LYS A 78 4.10 -3.47 -26.14
CA LYS A 78 3.63 -2.90 -24.87
C LYS A 78 4.01 -3.77 -23.66
N TYR A 79 4.04 -5.08 -23.81
CA TYR A 79 4.31 -6.02 -22.72
C TYR A 79 5.80 -6.11 -22.39
N LEU A 80 6.67 -6.10 -23.40
CA LEU A 80 8.13 -6.06 -23.21
C LEU A 80 8.59 -4.81 -22.46
N ALA A 81 7.96 -3.66 -22.72
CA ALA A 81 8.27 -2.39 -22.05
C ALA A 81 7.87 -2.35 -20.56
N TYR A 82 6.94 -3.20 -20.11
CA TYR A 82 6.42 -3.20 -18.73
C TYR A 82 6.96 -4.32 -17.83
N LEU A 83 7.67 -5.32 -18.36
CA LEU A 83 8.10 -6.46 -17.56
C LEU A 83 9.32 -6.19 -16.67
N ASP A 84 10.10 -5.14 -16.96
CA ASP A 84 11.36 -4.78 -16.27
C ASP A 84 12.27 -5.99 -16.02
N ILE A 85 12.48 -6.76 -17.10
CA ILE A 85 13.22 -8.00 -17.08
C ILE A 85 14.69 -7.69 -16.78
N GLU A 86 15.25 -8.24 -15.70
CA GLU A 86 16.68 -8.12 -15.38
C GLU A 86 17.55 -8.33 -16.63
N GLU A 87 18.57 -7.49 -16.80
CA GLU A 87 19.45 -7.52 -17.98
C GLU A 87 20.10 -8.91 -18.22
N ALA A 88 20.32 -9.67 -17.15
CA ALA A 88 20.81 -11.04 -17.18
C ALA A 88 19.83 -12.06 -17.80
N LEU A 89 18.51 -11.84 -17.70
CA LEU A 89 17.48 -12.62 -18.38
C LEU A 89 17.37 -12.22 -19.85
N LEU A 90 17.36 -10.91 -20.16
CA LEU A 90 17.28 -10.39 -21.53
C LEU A 90 18.39 -10.97 -22.42
N LYS A 91 19.62 -11.02 -21.90
CA LYS A 91 20.81 -11.49 -22.65
C LYS A 91 20.73 -12.95 -23.13
N ASN A 92 19.89 -13.78 -22.52
CA ASN A 92 19.70 -15.20 -22.84
C ASN A 92 18.23 -15.54 -23.21
N THR A 93 17.42 -14.54 -23.55
CA THR A 93 16.02 -14.73 -23.98
C THR A 93 15.89 -14.66 -25.51
N VAL A 94 15.18 -15.62 -26.09
CA VAL A 94 14.83 -15.65 -27.52
C VAL A 94 13.35 -15.36 -27.68
N LEU A 95 13.02 -14.31 -28.44
CA LEU A 95 11.66 -13.93 -28.80
C LEU A 95 11.24 -14.65 -30.09
N LEU A 96 10.04 -15.24 -30.09
CA LEU A 96 9.46 -15.95 -31.25
C LEU A 96 8.06 -15.39 -31.55
N GLU A 97 7.81 -14.99 -32.79
CA GLU A 97 6.50 -14.45 -33.20
C GLU A 97 5.38 -15.51 -33.29
N ASN A 98 5.73 -16.80 -33.39
CA ASN A 98 4.80 -17.92 -33.54
C ASN A 98 5.42 -19.18 -32.90
N SER A 99 4.61 -19.95 -32.17
CA SER A 99 4.98 -21.19 -31.48
C SER A 99 5.55 -22.26 -32.41
N GLU A 100 5.11 -22.32 -33.66
CA GLU A 100 5.58 -23.28 -34.67
C GLU A 100 7.08 -23.14 -35.00
N LYS A 101 7.71 -22.01 -34.66
CA LYS A 101 9.15 -21.79 -34.87
C LYS A 101 10.02 -22.44 -33.78
N LEU A 102 9.45 -22.86 -32.64
CA LEU A 102 10.19 -23.33 -31.46
C LEU A 102 10.99 -24.63 -31.71
N ALA A 103 10.46 -25.55 -32.52
CA ALA A 103 11.17 -26.78 -32.91
C ALA A 103 12.52 -26.55 -33.62
N ARG A 104 12.75 -25.35 -34.18
CA ARG A 104 14.05 -24.98 -34.78
C ARG A 104 15.14 -24.71 -33.74
N PHE A 105 14.76 -24.45 -32.49
CA PHE A 105 15.67 -24.14 -31.39
C PHE A 105 15.77 -25.29 -30.37
N LEU A 106 14.68 -26.02 -30.13
CA LEU A 106 14.62 -27.15 -29.19
C LEU A 106 14.60 -28.53 -29.88
N GLY A 107 14.70 -28.57 -31.21
CA GLY A 107 14.67 -29.80 -32.01
C GLY A 107 13.27 -30.37 -32.25
N SER A 108 13.19 -31.41 -33.08
CA SER A 108 11.92 -32.03 -33.50
C SER A 108 11.20 -32.81 -32.39
N GLN A 109 11.78 -32.96 -31.20
CA GLN A 109 11.15 -33.70 -30.09
C GLN A 109 10.11 -32.89 -29.30
N VAL A 110 9.89 -31.62 -29.66
CA VAL A 110 8.76 -30.83 -29.13
C VAL A 110 7.42 -31.27 -29.74
N PRO A 111 6.26 -31.02 -29.08
CA PRO A 111 4.93 -31.31 -29.62
C PRO A 111 4.67 -30.70 -31.00
N SER A 112 3.77 -31.31 -31.75
CA SER A 112 3.37 -30.84 -33.10
C SER A 112 2.90 -29.38 -33.15
N ARG A 113 2.20 -28.90 -32.11
CA ARG A 113 1.78 -27.48 -32.00
C ARG A 113 2.94 -26.47 -31.90
N TYR A 114 4.17 -26.93 -31.71
CA TYR A 114 5.40 -26.13 -31.68
C TYR A 114 6.33 -26.41 -32.88
N GLY A 115 5.81 -27.07 -33.93
CA GLY A 115 6.53 -27.41 -35.16
C GLY A 115 7.35 -28.71 -35.11
N GLY A 116 7.19 -29.53 -34.07
CA GLY A 116 7.90 -30.80 -33.90
C GLY A 116 7.05 -32.04 -34.18
N THR A 117 7.54 -33.20 -33.73
CA THR A 117 6.90 -34.52 -33.88
C THR A 117 6.77 -35.28 -32.55
N GLY A 118 7.06 -34.64 -31.42
CA GLY A 118 7.05 -35.24 -30.08
C GLY A 118 5.67 -35.33 -29.41
N LYS A 119 5.64 -35.98 -28.26
CA LYS A 119 4.44 -36.11 -27.40
C LYS A 119 4.20 -34.86 -26.54
N SER A 120 3.03 -34.79 -25.90
CA SER A 120 2.58 -33.62 -25.13
C SER A 120 3.43 -33.36 -23.88
N PHE A 121 3.82 -32.10 -23.66
CA PHE A 121 4.60 -31.63 -22.50
C PHE A 121 3.92 -31.81 -21.12
N VAL A 122 2.72 -32.39 -21.04
CA VAL A 122 2.05 -32.67 -19.76
C VAL A 122 2.77 -33.79 -18.98
N GLU A 123 3.40 -34.73 -19.69
CA GLU A 123 4.14 -35.85 -19.10
C GLU A 123 5.57 -35.48 -18.63
N SER A 124 6.00 -34.22 -18.78
CA SER A 124 7.37 -33.76 -18.51
C SER A 124 7.43 -32.51 -17.61
N ASP A 125 6.31 -32.10 -17.03
CA ASP A 125 6.20 -30.89 -16.22
C ASP A 125 6.46 -31.13 -14.73
N LEU A 126 7.72 -30.94 -14.32
CA LEU A 126 8.18 -31.18 -12.95
C LEU A 126 7.63 -30.19 -11.91
N LEU A 127 7.10 -29.03 -12.34
CA LEU A 127 6.49 -28.05 -11.44
C LEU A 127 5.21 -28.62 -10.77
N HIS A 128 4.58 -29.61 -11.39
CA HIS A 128 3.38 -30.24 -10.85
C HIS A 128 3.65 -31.24 -9.72
N CYS A 129 4.92 -31.61 -9.50
CA CYS A 129 5.34 -32.64 -8.54
C CYS A 129 5.83 -32.09 -7.18
N TYR A 130 6.06 -30.79 -7.04
CA TYR A 130 6.55 -30.20 -5.80
C TYR A 130 5.40 -29.74 -4.89
N ARG A 131 5.03 -30.58 -3.92
CA ARG A 131 4.33 -30.17 -2.68
C ARG A 131 5.23 -30.49 -1.49
N PRO A 132 5.46 -29.57 -0.54
CA PRO A 132 6.21 -29.89 0.67
C PRO A 132 5.35 -30.70 1.63
N THR A 133 5.90 -31.79 2.17
CA THR A 133 5.31 -32.58 3.26
C THR A 133 6.37 -32.85 4.32
N GLU A 134 6.05 -32.61 5.58
CA GLU A 134 6.93 -32.92 6.70
C GLU A 134 6.85 -34.43 7.06
N ASN A 135 8.02 -35.06 7.02
CA ASN A 135 8.50 -36.16 7.87
C ASN A 135 7.78 -37.53 8.00
N LEU A 136 8.56 -38.52 7.55
CA LEU A 136 8.90 -39.80 8.20
C LEU A 136 8.09 -41.09 7.94
N GLU A 137 8.81 -41.98 7.23
CA GLU A 137 9.05 -43.40 7.52
C GLU A 137 7.99 -44.49 7.24
N GLU A 138 8.41 -45.33 6.27
CA GLU A 138 8.36 -46.80 6.25
C GLU A 138 7.03 -47.58 6.22
N SER A 139 6.88 -48.23 5.06
CA SER A 139 6.62 -49.67 4.93
C SER A 139 5.17 -50.15 4.71
N ALA A 140 4.93 -50.45 3.44
CA ALA A 140 4.35 -51.71 2.96
C ALA A 140 2.84 -52.00 3.13
N CYS A 141 2.23 -52.12 1.95
CA CYS A 141 1.47 -53.28 1.50
C CYS A 141 -0.07 -53.34 1.64
N LEU A 142 -0.66 -53.40 0.44
CA LEU A 142 -1.72 -54.33 -0.01
C LEU A 142 -3.21 -53.95 0.11
N ARG A 143 -3.78 -53.76 -1.09
CA ARG A 143 -5.09 -54.27 -1.58
C ARG A 143 -6.38 -53.57 -1.15
N THR A 144 -7.03 -53.01 -2.16
CA THR A 144 -8.49 -52.96 -2.36
C THR A 144 -9.09 -54.39 -2.50
N PRO A 145 -10.42 -54.63 -2.54
CA PRO A 145 -11.50 -53.65 -2.75
C PRO A 145 -12.82 -53.86 -1.95
N ASP A 146 -13.77 -52.96 -2.27
CA ASP A 146 -15.19 -53.26 -2.57
C ASP A 146 -16.34 -53.13 -1.55
N ASN A 147 -17.41 -52.58 -2.15
CA ASN A 147 -18.85 -52.88 -1.97
C ASN A 147 -19.66 -52.28 -0.81
N SER A 148 -20.55 -51.35 -1.22
CA SER A 148 -22.01 -51.36 -0.96
C SER A 148 -22.50 -51.15 0.51
N ALA A 149 -23.70 -50.69 0.82
CA ALA A 149 -24.85 -50.24 0.03
C ALA A 149 -25.78 -49.38 0.94
N ILE A 150 -26.76 -48.67 0.34
CA ILE A 150 -28.19 -48.56 0.76
C ILE A 150 -28.47 -48.58 2.28
N THR A 151 -29.13 -47.59 2.92
CA THR A 151 -30.59 -47.37 2.85
C THR A 151 -31.03 -46.02 3.46
N GLN A 152 -32.22 -45.56 3.04
CA GLN A 152 -33.07 -44.51 3.64
C GLN A 152 -33.47 -44.84 5.11
N ILE A 153 -34.01 -43.92 5.94
CA ILE A 153 -35.46 -43.62 6.14
C ILE A 153 -35.54 -42.55 7.28
N GLU A 154 -35.99 -41.31 7.04
CA GLU A 154 -37.34 -40.71 7.23
C GLU A 154 -37.58 -39.94 8.56
N THR A 155 -38.06 -38.68 8.44
CA THR A 155 -39.12 -38.00 9.27
C THR A 155 -38.89 -37.77 10.80
N THR A 156 -39.49 -36.79 11.52
CA THR A 156 -40.55 -35.78 11.27
C THR A 156 -40.53 -34.68 12.37
N GLY A 157 -41.28 -33.58 12.17
CA GLY A 157 -41.77 -32.68 13.25
C GLY A 157 -40.85 -31.49 13.57
N VAL A 158 -41.10 -30.23 13.19
CA VAL A 158 -42.26 -29.33 13.40
C VAL A 158 -42.44 -28.89 14.85
N GLU A 159 -42.12 -27.62 15.12
CA GLU A 159 -43.08 -26.67 15.69
C GLU A 159 -42.70 -25.20 15.39
N LYS A 160 -43.70 -24.31 15.44
CA LYS A 160 -43.66 -22.87 15.12
C LYS A 160 -44.39 -22.13 16.25
N GLU A 161 -43.93 -20.93 16.62
CA GLU A 161 -44.76 -19.69 16.72
C GLU A 161 -43.83 -18.50 17.08
N THR A 162 -43.78 -17.36 16.37
CA THR A 162 -44.74 -16.25 16.12
C THR A 162 -45.25 -15.57 17.41
N THR A 163 -44.79 -14.37 17.81
CA THR A 163 -45.38 -13.01 17.57
C THR A 163 -44.72 -12.02 18.60
N THR A 164 -44.89 -10.69 18.68
CA THR A 164 -45.71 -9.66 17.99
C THR A 164 -44.87 -8.35 17.75
N ALA A 165 -45.44 -7.13 17.75
CA ALA A 165 -44.74 -5.85 17.54
C ALA A 165 -45.39 -4.63 18.24
N SER A 166 -44.65 -3.49 18.31
CA SER A 166 -45.14 -2.08 18.29
C SER A 166 -45.80 -1.46 19.55
N PRO A 167 -46.01 -0.10 19.67
CA PRO A 167 -45.33 1.08 19.05
C PRO A 167 -45.15 2.38 19.93
N THR A 168 -44.53 3.42 19.34
CA THR A 168 -44.76 4.90 19.49
C THR A 168 -44.38 5.73 20.73
N THR A 169 -43.68 6.85 20.49
CA THR A 169 -44.19 8.23 20.77
C THR A 169 -43.43 9.31 19.97
N THR A 170 -44.00 10.51 19.83
CA THR A 170 -43.60 11.54 18.85
C THR A 170 -43.75 12.98 19.41
N SER A 171 -42.78 13.86 19.16
CA SER A 171 -42.89 15.34 19.19
C SER A 171 -41.58 15.96 18.65
N SER A 172 -41.52 17.14 18.02
CA SER A 172 -42.54 18.08 17.53
C SER A 172 -41.93 19.01 16.46
N ASN A 173 -42.74 19.45 15.49
CA ASN A 173 -42.32 20.39 14.43
C ASN A 173 -42.08 21.83 14.93
N SER A 174 -41.21 22.57 14.24
CA SER A 174 -41.38 24.01 14.01
C SER A 174 -41.09 24.35 12.55
N THR A 175 -42.14 24.64 11.79
CA THR A 175 -42.05 25.08 10.38
C THR A 175 -41.90 26.59 10.32
N GLN A 176 -40.86 27.10 9.66
CA GLN A 176 -40.86 28.46 9.11
C GLN A 176 -40.43 28.40 7.64
N THR A 177 -41.39 28.64 6.76
CA THR A 177 -41.16 29.00 5.36
C THR A 177 -40.89 30.50 5.29
N ALA A 178 -39.71 30.90 4.81
CA ALA A 178 -39.40 32.26 4.42
C ALA A 178 -38.46 32.26 3.20
N GLU A 179 -39.03 32.66 2.06
CA GLU A 179 -38.38 33.34 0.92
C GLU A 179 -37.03 32.82 0.40
N GLU A 180 -37.10 32.08 -0.71
CA GLU A 180 -35.96 31.76 -1.57
C GLU A 180 -35.40 33.02 -2.26
N ASN A 181 -34.48 33.71 -1.59
CA ASN A 181 -33.44 34.52 -2.22
C ASN A 181 -32.09 34.01 -1.71
N GLY A 182 -31.65 32.88 -2.27
CA GLY A 182 -30.39 32.24 -1.91
C GLY A 182 -29.20 32.98 -2.48
N GLU A 183 -28.77 34.05 -1.81
CA GLU A 183 -27.33 34.36 -1.80
C GLU A 183 -26.63 33.18 -1.12
N GLU A 184 -25.76 32.46 -1.85
CA GLU A 184 -24.97 31.37 -1.27
C GLU A 184 -24.07 31.96 -0.18
N GLN A 185 -24.45 31.73 1.08
CA GLN A 185 -23.78 32.32 2.22
C GLN A 185 -22.40 31.66 2.39
N ILE A 186 -21.37 32.36 1.92
CA ILE A 186 -19.95 32.00 1.99
C ILE A 186 -19.64 31.40 3.37
N ARG A 187 -19.30 30.10 3.37
CA ARG A 187 -19.14 29.32 4.60
C ARG A 187 -17.67 29.28 5.03
N LEU A 188 -17.27 30.34 5.73
CA LEU A 188 -15.97 30.40 6.41
C LEU A 188 -15.98 29.57 7.70
N ILE A 189 -15.04 28.64 7.84
CA ILE A 189 -14.81 27.83 9.05
C ILE A 189 -13.33 27.97 9.44
N TYR A 190 -13.03 28.06 10.74
CA TYR A 190 -11.66 28.12 11.25
C TYR A 190 -11.52 27.33 12.55
N SER A 191 -10.28 27.08 12.97
CA SER A 191 -9.97 26.35 14.21
C SER A 191 -9.97 27.31 15.40
N GLU A 192 -10.67 26.95 16.48
CA GLU A 192 -10.58 27.69 17.75
C GLU A 192 -9.17 27.65 18.36
N THR A 193 -8.43 26.55 18.14
CA THR A 193 -7.05 26.33 18.60
C THR A 193 -6.08 27.29 17.92
N VAL A 194 -6.25 27.53 16.62
CA VAL A 194 -5.43 28.49 15.83
C VAL A 194 -5.91 29.93 16.02
N GLY A 195 -7.22 30.12 16.22
CA GLY A 195 -7.88 31.42 16.26
C GLY A 195 -8.47 31.84 14.91
N PRO A 196 -9.19 32.99 14.88
CA PRO A 196 -9.82 33.49 13.66
C PRO A 196 -8.78 33.88 12.60
N PRO A 197 -9.09 33.70 11.30
CA PRO A 197 -8.14 33.97 10.21
C PRO A 197 -7.81 35.47 10.13
N THR A 198 -6.52 35.80 10.22
CA THR A 198 -6.00 37.17 10.12
C THR A 198 -5.74 37.60 8.68
N ILE A 199 -5.54 36.63 7.80
CA ILE A 199 -5.34 36.77 6.36
C ILE A 199 -6.35 35.84 5.69
N ILE A 200 -7.14 36.41 4.77
CA ILE A 200 -8.03 35.67 3.87
C ILE A 200 -7.62 36.07 2.46
N LEU A 201 -7.24 35.09 1.64
CA LEU A 201 -6.83 35.27 0.25
C LEU A 201 -8.02 35.09 -0.68
N ASP A 202 -8.06 35.87 -1.76
CA ASP A 202 -9.02 35.69 -2.83
C ASP A 202 -8.73 34.36 -3.58
N PRO A 203 -9.72 33.45 -3.73
CA PRO A 203 -9.53 32.23 -4.50
C PRO A 203 -9.08 32.47 -5.95
N ASP A 204 -9.50 33.56 -6.59
CA ASP A 204 -9.23 33.83 -8.02
C ASP A 204 -7.75 34.18 -8.27
N ASP A 205 -7.12 34.94 -7.37
CA ASP A 205 -5.67 35.23 -7.40
C ASP A 205 -4.84 33.94 -7.38
N LEU A 206 -5.31 32.93 -6.64
CA LEU A 206 -4.61 31.66 -6.44
C LEU A 206 -4.81 30.66 -7.58
N GLN A 207 -5.83 30.83 -8.43
CA GLN A 207 -6.06 29.93 -9.56
C GLN A 207 -4.87 29.96 -10.54
N THR A 208 -4.37 31.17 -10.84
CA THR A 208 -3.30 31.41 -11.82
C THR A 208 -1.87 31.29 -11.26
N ALA A 209 -1.72 31.24 -9.93
CA ALA A 209 -0.42 31.19 -9.27
C ALA A 209 0.37 29.91 -9.57
N GLU A 210 1.68 30.05 -9.80
CA GLU A 210 2.59 28.93 -10.11
C GLU A 210 2.72 27.98 -8.90
N SER A 211 2.60 26.67 -9.15
CA SER A 211 2.73 25.65 -8.10
C SER A 211 4.20 25.38 -7.78
N LEU A 212 4.55 25.49 -6.49
CA LEU A 212 5.85 25.07 -5.95
C LEU A 212 6.05 23.55 -6.00
N CYS A 213 4.97 22.78 -6.15
CA CYS A 213 4.98 21.33 -6.27
C CYS A 213 4.13 20.90 -7.48
N PRO A 214 4.60 21.11 -8.71
CA PRO A 214 3.86 20.73 -9.91
C PRO A 214 3.68 19.20 -9.97
N GLY A 215 2.48 18.74 -10.31
CA GLY A 215 2.17 17.31 -10.46
C GLY A 215 1.71 16.57 -9.20
N LYS A 216 1.74 17.18 -8.00
CA LYS A 216 1.00 16.64 -6.84
C LYS A 216 -0.52 16.74 -7.12
N MET A 217 -1.26 15.64 -6.99
CA MET A 217 -2.72 15.66 -7.02
C MET A 217 -3.28 16.12 -5.66
N GLY A 218 -4.43 16.80 -5.68
CA GLY A 218 -5.09 17.29 -4.47
C GLY A 218 -4.65 18.71 -4.10
N ALA A 219 -3.91 18.87 -3.01
CA ALA A 219 -3.52 20.18 -2.49
C ALA A 219 -2.46 20.86 -3.37
N ARG A 220 -2.69 22.13 -3.73
CA ARG A 220 -1.71 23.01 -4.36
C ARG A 220 -0.92 23.75 -3.28
N VAL A 221 0.36 24.03 -3.54
CA VAL A 221 1.19 24.95 -2.75
C VAL A 221 1.70 26.02 -3.69
N VAL A 222 1.38 27.28 -3.43
CA VAL A 222 1.76 28.44 -4.27
C VAL A 222 2.31 29.56 -3.40
N PHE A 223 3.08 30.47 -3.99
CA PHE A 223 3.36 31.76 -3.35
C PHE A 223 2.09 32.62 -3.32
N ALA A 224 1.85 33.26 -2.18
CA ALA A 224 0.86 34.32 -2.02
C ALA A 224 1.51 35.70 -1.86
N ASP A 225 2.76 35.75 -1.37
CA ASP A 225 3.68 36.89 -1.45
C ASP A 225 5.13 36.36 -1.46
N SER A 226 6.12 37.24 -1.55
CA SER A 226 7.56 36.97 -1.58
C SER A 226 8.11 36.15 -0.41
N ASP A 227 7.51 36.23 0.78
CA ASP A 227 7.87 35.46 1.97
C ASP A 227 6.72 34.58 2.51
N MET A 228 5.62 34.44 1.74
CA MET A 228 4.39 33.79 2.18
C MET A 228 3.92 32.75 1.15
N VAL A 229 3.66 31.53 1.62
CA VAL A 229 3.05 30.46 0.82
C VAL A 229 1.69 30.07 1.35
N VAL A 230 0.82 29.62 0.46
CA VAL A 230 -0.46 29.00 0.81
C VAL A 230 -0.56 27.58 0.27
N LYS A 231 -0.91 26.64 1.15
CA LYS A 231 -1.37 25.29 0.81
C LYS A 231 -2.89 25.31 0.76
N PHE A 232 -3.51 24.96 -0.37
CA PHE A 232 -4.96 24.97 -0.50
C PHE A 232 -5.54 23.82 -1.34
N GLY A 233 -6.80 23.46 -1.07
CA GLY A 233 -7.55 22.43 -1.78
C GLY A 233 -8.55 21.67 -0.89
N HIS A 234 -9.44 20.89 -1.50
CA HIS A 234 -10.44 20.08 -0.77
C HIS A 234 -9.85 19.02 0.17
N GLY A 235 -8.58 18.64 -0.03
CA GLY A 235 -7.85 17.69 0.83
C GLY A 235 -7.04 18.33 1.96
N VAL A 236 -7.09 19.66 2.12
CA VAL A 236 -6.41 20.42 3.17
C VAL A 236 -7.34 20.54 4.38
N ARG A 237 -6.87 20.17 5.57
CA ARG A 237 -7.68 20.13 6.81
C ARG A 237 -7.11 21.07 7.87
N LEU A 238 -7.97 21.58 8.75
CA LEU A 238 -7.56 22.41 9.88
C LEU A 238 -6.66 21.64 10.86
N ALA A 239 -6.81 20.32 10.99
CA ALA A 239 -5.86 19.41 11.64
C ALA A 239 -4.37 19.72 11.37
N GLU A 240 -4.02 20.01 10.11
CA GLU A 240 -2.63 20.29 9.71
C GLU A 240 -2.14 21.62 10.29
N ALA A 241 -3.00 22.65 10.28
CA ALA A 241 -2.69 23.94 10.89
C ALA A 241 -2.61 23.84 12.42
N GLU A 242 -3.49 23.05 13.05
CA GLU A 242 -3.40 22.76 14.49
C GLU A 242 -2.12 22.01 14.84
N ALA A 243 -1.69 21.04 14.03
CA ALA A 243 -0.45 20.29 14.26
C ALA A 243 0.79 21.18 14.10
N LEU A 244 0.82 22.03 13.07
CA LEU A 244 1.86 23.04 12.88
C LEU A 244 1.90 24.05 14.04
N HIS A 245 0.73 24.48 14.53
CA HIS A 245 0.61 25.35 15.69
C HIS A 245 1.10 24.67 16.98
N LEU A 246 0.72 23.41 17.22
CA LEU A 246 1.18 22.64 18.37
C LEU A 246 2.70 22.46 18.36
N ALA A 247 3.26 22.07 17.21
CA ALA A 247 4.70 21.93 17.03
C ALA A 247 5.44 23.24 17.34
N SER A 248 5.03 24.36 16.72
CA SER A 248 5.67 25.67 16.91
C SER A 248 5.55 26.25 18.33
N THR A 249 4.54 25.84 19.12
CA THR A 249 4.29 26.39 20.46
C THR A 249 4.74 25.48 21.61
N ARG A 250 4.89 24.18 21.39
CA ARG A 250 5.30 23.19 22.40
C ARG A 250 6.73 22.67 22.25
N THR A 251 7.40 22.98 21.14
CA THR A 251 8.75 22.50 20.84
C THR A 251 9.65 23.65 20.37
N THR A 252 10.95 23.37 20.20
CA THR A 252 11.92 24.25 19.53
C THR A 252 12.18 23.83 18.08
N ILE A 253 11.31 23.01 17.50
CA ILE A 253 11.42 22.53 16.12
C ILE A 253 11.22 23.71 15.19
N ALA A 254 12.14 23.93 14.25
CA ALA A 254 11.91 24.91 13.21
C ALA A 254 10.86 24.37 12.23
N VAL A 255 9.78 25.12 12.08
CA VAL A 255 8.65 24.85 11.19
C VAL A 255 8.23 26.15 10.52
N PRO A 256 7.51 26.11 9.37
CA PRO A 256 6.87 27.29 8.80
C PRO A 256 6.03 28.01 9.85
N LYS A 257 6.18 29.33 9.96
CA LYS A 257 5.34 30.15 10.83
C LYS A 257 3.93 30.15 10.25
N LEU A 258 2.98 29.52 10.94
CA LEU A 258 1.56 29.63 10.61
C LEU A 258 1.10 31.09 10.74
N LEU A 259 0.46 31.62 9.70
CA LEU A 259 -0.05 32.99 9.64
C LEU A 259 -1.58 33.01 9.71
N SER A 260 -2.25 32.10 9.00
CA SER A 260 -3.71 31.97 8.99
C SER A 260 -4.11 30.58 8.49
N ALA A 261 -5.26 30.05 8.95
CA ALA A 261 -5.85 28.84 8.40
C ALA A 261 -7.39 28.89 8.48
N TYR A 262 -8.05 28.46 7.42
CA TYR A 262 -9.51 28.44 7.32
C TYR A 262 -9.97 27.44 6.24
N ILE A 263 -11.27 27.12 6.25
CA ILE A 263 -11.97 26.48 5.15
C ILE A 263 -12.95 27.51 4.59
N LEU A 264 -12.95 27.69 3.28
CA LEU A 264 -13.87 28.55 2.54
C LEU A 264 -14.59 27.67 1.52
N ASP A 265 -15.91 27.53 1.66
CA ASP A 265 -16.77 26.78 0.73
C ASP A 265 -16.26 25.35 0.41
N GLY A 266 -15.72 24.68 1.42
CA GLY A 266 -15.19 23.31 1.32
C GLY A 266 -13.78 23.19 0.76
N VAL A 267 -13.09 24.30 0.50
CA VAL A 267 -11.65 24.35 0.19
C VAL A 267 -10.90 24.77 1.44
N GLY A 268 -9.96 23.94 1.91
CA GLY A 268 -9.07 24.32 3.02
C GLY A 268 -7.92 25.19 2.55
N TYR A 269 -7.49 26.13 3.38
CA TYR A 269 -6.37 27.06 3.17
C TYR A 269 -5.49 27.09 4.42
N ILE A 270 -4.18 26.94 4.24
CA ILE A 270 -3.16 27.09 5.28
C ILE A 270 -2.08 28.02 4.74
N ILE A 271 -1.95 29.19 5.39
CA ILE A 271 -1.08 30.28 4.98
C ILE A 271 0.06 30.36 5.99
N MET A 272 1.31 30.30 5.50
CA MET A 272 2.50 30.16 6.34
C MET A 272 3.72 30.84 5.70
N SER A 273 4.79 31.06 6.48
CA SER A 273 6.06 31.59 5.94
C SER A 273 6.67 30.65 4.91
N TYR A 274 7.29 31.23 3.88
CA TYR A 274 8.18 30.52 2.98
C TYR A 274 9.50 30.18 3.67
N GLU A 275 9.97 28.96 3.48
CA GLU A 275 11.18 28.43 4.13
C GLU A 275 12.34 28.36 3.14
N ALA A 276 13.17 29.42 3.14
CA ALA A 276 14.31 29.54 2.24
C ALA A 276 15.45 28.56 2.61
N GLY A 277 15.60 27.50 1.82
CA GLY A 277 16.65 26.51 1.96
C GLY A 277 16.64 25.48 0.83
N GLU A 278 17.35 24.37 1.04
CA GLU A 278 17.37 23.23 0.12
C GLU A 278 16.72 22.00 0.76
N SER A 279 16.13 21.11 -0.05
CA SER A 279 15.67 19.82 0.45
C SER A 279 16.83 19.01 1.03
N LEU A 280 16.53 18.17 2.03
CA LEU A 280 17.52 17.32 2.67
C LEU A 280 18.33 16.51 1.66
N GLU A 281 17.69 15.99 0.61
CA GLU A 281 18.36 15.28 -0.48
C GLU A 281 19.47 16.11 -1.16
N LYS A 282 19.16 17.35 -1.57
CA LYS A 282 20.12 18.24 -2.24
C LYS A 282 21.24 18.67 -1.28
N TYR A 283 20.89 18.95 -0.02
CA TYR A 283 21.86 19.25 1.03
C TYR A 283 22.81 18.06 1.27
N TRP A 284 22.29 16.83 1.27
CA TRP A 284 23.06 15.62 1.55
C TRP A 284 24.18 15.38 0.54
N ASP A 285 23.92 15.56 -0.76
CA ASP A 285 24.91 15.31 -1.82
C ASP A 285 26.13 16.22 -1.78
N ARG A 286 25.97 17.45 -1.28
CA ARG A 286 27.01 18.49 -1.31
C ARG A 286 27.73 18.71 0.02
N THR A 287 27.38 17.97 1.07
CA THR A 287 27.88 18.21 2.45
C THR A 287 28.68 17.04 3.02
N SER A 288 29.38 17.30 4.13
CA SER A 288 30.28 16.33 4.74
C SER A 288 29.54 15.31 5.62
N LEU A 289 30.19 14.19 5.94
CA LEU A 289 29.69 13.23 6.92
C LEU A 289 29.48 13.85 8.32
N ALA A 290 30.18 14.95 8.65
CA ALA A 290 29.97 15.69 9.89
C ALA A 290 28.65 16.49 9.84
N ASP A 291 28.33 17.12 8.71
CA ASP A 291 27.05 17.79 8.49
C ASP A 291 25.88 16.81 8.48
N HIS A 292 26.06 15.64 7.84
CA HIS A 292 25.09 14.54 7.85
C HIS A 292 24.80 14.09 9.29
N SER A 293 25.85 13.91 10.11
CA SER A 293 25.71 13.52 11.52
C SER A 293 24.99 14.60 12.33
N ARG A 294 25.34 15.88 12.13
CA ARG A 294 24.70 17.05 12.75
C ARG A 294 23.20 17.12 12.43
N VAL A 295 22.80 16.89 11.17
CA VAL A 295 21.39 16.87 10.77
C VAL A 295 20.64 15.70 11.42
N LEU A 296 21.22 14.50 11.46
CA LEU A 296 20.62 13.35 12.14
C LEU A 296 20.48 13.57 13.65
N ASP A 297 21.45 14.22 14.29
CA ASP A 297 21.38 14.59 15.71
C ASP A 297 20.25 15.61 15.98
N ILE A 298 20.04 16.59 15.09
CA ILE A 298 18.91 17.54 15.18
C ILE A 298 17.57 16.82 14.98
N LEU A 299 17.45 15.96 13.96
CA LEU A 299 16.24 15.16 13.74
C LEU A 299 15.92 14.27 14.95
N ARG A 300 16.94 13.70 15.61
CA ARG A 300 16.76 12.88 16.82
C ARG A 300 16.24 13.73 17.99
N ASP A 301 16.73 14.95 18.13
CA ASP A 301 16.23 15.91 19.12
C ASP A 301 14.77 16.29 18.83
N TYR A 302 14.42 16.56 17.57
CA TYR A 302 13.06 16.89 17.14
C TYR A 302 12.07 15.73 17.39
N VAL A 303 12.46 14.50 17.06
CA VAL A 303 11.66 13.30 17.34
C VAL A 303 11.49 13.07 18.84
N ARG A 304 12.50 13.39 19.67
CA ARG A 304 12.34 13.39 21.14
C ARG A 304 11.29 14.40 21.57
N GLN A 305 11.38 15.65 21.09
CA GLN A 305 10.49 16.73 21.49
C GLN A 305 9.01 16.49 21.13
N ILE A 306 8.69 16.00 19.93
CA ILE A 306 7.29 15.66 19.60
C ILE A 306 6.77 14.51 20.47
N ARG A 307 7.62 13.50 20.76
CA ARG A 307 7.25 12.36 21.62
C ARG A 307 7.11 12.71 23.10
N GLU A 308 7.63 13.85 23.55
CA GLU A 308 7.39 14.39 24.89
C GLU A 308 5.98 14.98 25.06
N ILE A 309 5.21 15.13 23.97
CA ILE A 309 3.80 15.55 24.00
C ILE A 309 2.89 14.31 24.00
N PRO A 310 2.26 13.94 25.13
CA PRO A 310 1.39 12.77 25.21
C PRO A 310 0.02 13.02 24.58
N GLY A 311 -0.59 11.97 24.03
CA GLY A 311 -1.98 11.98 23.56
C GLY A 311 -2.92 11.15 24.46
N ASP A 312 -4.16 11.59 24.60
CA ASP A 312 -5.27 10.86 25.27
C ASP A 312 -6.15 10.06 24.29
N PHE A 313 -5.90 10.18 22.98
CA PHE A 313 -6.58 9.47 21.91
C PHE A 313 -5.64 9.29 20.71
N ILE A 314 -6.03 8.46 19.74
CA ILE A 314 -5.32 8.25 18.46
C ILE A 314 -6.14 8.91 17.34
N GLY A 315 -5.50 9.78 16.56
CA GLY A 315 -6.11 10.52 15.45
C GLY A 315 -5.56 11.93 15.26
N ALA A 316 -6.23 12.72 14.42
CA ALA A 316 -5.89 14.13 14.16
C ALA A 316 -6.24 15.04 15.36
N LEU A 317 -5.51 16.16 15.52
CA LEU A 317 -5.68 17.09 16.66
C LEU A 317 -7.10 17.64 16.78
N ASP A 318 -7.72 17.98 15.64
CA ASP A 318 -9.10 18.47 15.53
C ASP A 318 -10.16 17.38 15.80
N ARG A 319 -9.73 16.19 16.24
CA ARG A 319 -10.54 14.99 16.43
C ARG A 319 -11.29 14.56 15.17
N SER A 320 -10.82 14.95 13.98
CA SER A 320 -11.30 14.41 12.71
C SER A 320 -10.80 12.97 12.49
N PRO A 321 -11.41 12.20 11.55
CA PRO A 321 -11.02 10.82 11.29
C PRO A 321 -9.57 10.70 10.85
N CYS A 322 -8.92 9.63 11.34
CA CYS A 322 -7.56 9.22 11.03
C CYS A 322 -7.27 9.27 9.53
N ARG A 323 -6.09 9.78 9.17
CA ARG A 323 -5.66 9.91 7.78
C ARG A 323 -4.36 9.15 7.55
N ASP A 324 -4.47 8.07 6.79
CA ASP A 324 -3.38 7.23 6.32
C ASP A 324 -3.89 6.45 5.09
N GLY A 325 -3.00 5.97 4.22
CA GLY A 325 -3.38 5.11 3.09
C GLY A 325 -4.14 3.84 3.52
N ILE A 326 -3.95 3.35 4.75
CA ILE A 326 -4.74 2.25 5.32
C ILE A 326 -6.23 2.60 5.41
N PHE A 327 -6.55 3.86 5.71
CA PHE A 327 -7.91 4.37 5.95
C PHE A 327 -8.59 4.92 4.68
N GLU A 328 -7.90 4.89 3.54
CA GLU A 328 -8.41 5.40 2.24
C GLU A 328 -8.76 4.26 1.26
N ALA A 329 -8.61 3.00 1.65
CA ALA A 329 -8.78 1.81 0.81
C ALA A 329 -10.23 1.23 0.76
N GLY A 330 -11.22 1.90 1.35
CA GLY A 330 -12.59 1.41 1.46
C GLY A 330 -13.27 1.10 0.11
N TYR A 331 -14.13 0.08 0.08
CA TYR A 331 -14.71 -0.44 -1.15
C TYR A 331 -15.61 0.59 -1.87
N GLY A 332 -15.20 0.96 -3.09
CA GLY A 332 -15.95 1.86 -3.96
C GLY A 332 -15.69 3.32 -3.64
N ASP A 333 -16.63 3.97 -2.96
CA ASP A 333 -16.55 5.39 -2.60
C ASP A 333 -15.95 5.52 -1.19
N TYR A 334 -14.63 5.73 -1.15
CA TYR A 334 -13.86 5.79 0.09
C TYR A 334 -14.32 6.91 1.04
N THR A 335 -15.02 7.94 0.55
CA THR A 335 -15.51 9.06 1.37
C THR A 335 -16.64 8.67 2.33
N ARG A 336 -17.23 7.48 2.16
CA ARG A 336 -18.27 6.91 3.04
C ARG A 336 -17.72 6.31 4.32
N TYR A 337 -16.41 6.09 4.38
CA TYR A 337 -15.75 5.45 5.50
C TYR A 337 -15.09 6.49 6.40
N SER A 338 -15.17 6.27 7.70
CA SER A 338 -14.67 7.19 8.72
C SER A 338 -14.06 6.38 9.86
N TYR A 339 -12.77 6.56 10.07
CA TYR A 339 -11.98 5.77 11.01
C TYR A 339 -11.47 6.67 12.14
N GLY A 340 -11.93 6.41 13.36
CA GLY A 340 -11.52 7.17 14.54
C GLY A 340 -12.16 8.56 14.65
N PRO A 341 -11.68 9.41 15.59
CA PRO A 341 -10.57 9.15 16.51
C PRO A 341 -10.86 8.02 17.52
N TYR A 342 -9.81 7.41 18.04
CA TYR A 342 -9.89 6.22 18.90
C TYR A 342 -9.39 6.49 20.33
N PRO A 343 -10.12 6.12 21.39
CA PRO A 343 -9.71 6.38 22.78
C PRO A 343 -8.57 5.47 23.29
N SER A 344 -8.18 4.44 22.56
CA SER A 344 -7.14 3.48 22.98
C SER A 344 -6.47 2.79 21.80
N GLU A 345 -5.26 2.24 22.01
CA GLU A 345 -4.57 1.38 21.03
C GLU A 345 -5.42 0.16 20.64
N GLU A 346 -6.12 -0.45 21.59
CA GLU A 346 -7.06 -1.56 21.34
C GLU A 346 -8.17 -1.17 20.34
N SER A 347 -8.85 -0.05 20.59
CA SER A 347 -9.91 0.44 19.69
C SER A 347 -9.37 0.90 18.34
N PHE A 348 -8.14 1.40 18.28
CA PHE A 348 -7.44 1.74 17.05
C PHE A 348 -7.07 0.50 16.22
N ASN A 349 -6.63 -0.58 16.87
CA ASN A 349 -6.36 -1.87 16.21
C ASN A 349 -7.64 -2.46 15.60
N GLU A 350 -8.76 -2.42 16.30
CA GLU A 350 -10.07 -2.78 15.73
C GLU A 350 -10.46 -1.83 14.57
N GLY A 351 -10.08 -0.56 14.65
CA GLY A 351 -10.20 0.42 13.56
C GLY A 351 -9.43 0.05 12.29
N ILE A 352 -8.18 -0.39 12.44
CA ILE A 352 -7.35 -0.92 11.34
C ILE A 352 -7.99 -2.18 10.74
N ILE A 353 -8.48 -3.08 11.59
CA ILE A 353 -9.16 -4.31 11.16
C ILE A 353 -10.45 -3.98 10.41
N GLN A 354 -11.23 -3.02 10.89
CA GLN A 354 -12.42 -2.53 10.21
C GLN A 354 -12.07 -1.92 8.84
N ALA A 355 -11.02 -1.11 8.74
CA ALA A 355 -10.55 -0.56 7.47
C ALA A 355 -10.12 -1.66 6.46
N LEU A 356 -9.46 -2.71 6.94
CA LEU A 356 -9.17 -3.89 6.13
C LEU A 356 -10.46 -4.59 5.67
N ARG A 357 -11.44 -4.84 6.55
CA ARG A 357 -12.73 -5.46 6.17
C ARG A 357 -13.47 -4.63 5.13
N ASP A 358 -13.51 -3.31 5.33
CA ASP A 358 -14.24 -2.34 4.53
C ASP A 358 -13.70 -2.17 3.10
N ARG A 359 -12.45 -2.55 2.84
CA ARG A 359 -11.89 -2.62 1.47
C ARG A 359 -12.55 -3.70 0.60
N LEU A 360 -13.17 -4.70 1.23
CA LEU A 360 -13.75 -5.86 0.54
C LEU A 360 -15.17 -5.54 0.06
N ALA A 361 -15.49 -6.00 -1.15
CA ALA A 361 -16.86 -5.94 -1.64
C ALA A 361 -17.78 -6.73 -0.69
N PRO A 362 -19.01 -6.26 -0.37
CA PRO A 362 -19.92 -6.96 0.55
C PRO A 362 -20.14 -8.44 0.20
N LYS A 363 -20.19 -8.78 -1.09
CA LYS A 363 -20.31 -10.16 -1.61
C LYS A 363 -19.13 -11.09 -1.29
N VAL A 364 -17.96 -10.52 -0.99
CA VAL A 364 -16.80 -11.29 -0.55
C VAL A 364 -16.96 -11.64 0.93
N LEU A 365 -17.39 -10.67 1.75
CA LEU A 365 -17.64 -10.84 3.19
C LEU A 365 -18.74 -11.86 3.51
N GLU A 366 -19.67 -12.13 2.59
CA GLU A 366 -20.66 -13.24 2.68
C GLU A 366 -20.01 -14.63 2.90
N ARG A 367 -18.69 -14.77 2.65
CA ARG A 367 -17.91 -16.00 2.85
C ARG A 367 -16.90 -15.92 4.00
N GLU A 368 -17.02 -14.94 4.89
CA GLU A 368 -16.04 -14.76 5.98
C GLU A 368 -15.94 -15.97 6.92
N ASP A 369 -17.06 -16.64 7.20
CA ASP A 369 -17.12 -17.86 8.04
C ASP A 369 -16.63 -19.15 7.33
N ASP A 370 -16.07 -19.04 6.12
CA ASP A 370 -15.51 -20.17 5.36
C ASP A 370 -14.11 -20.53 5.89
N PHE A 371 -14.05 -21.34 6.94
CA PHE A 371 -12.80 -21.78 7.59
C PHE A 371 -11.83 -22.55 6.67
N GLU A 372 -12.29 -23.06 5.52
CA GLU A 372 -11.43 -23.70 4.51
C GLU A 372 -10.86 -22.67 3.50
N SER A 373 -11.26 -21.41 3.60
CA SER A 373 -10.79 -20.31 2.74
C SER A 373 -9.40 -19.83 3.17
N ASN A 374 -8.38 -20.22 2.39
CA ASN A 374 -7.02 -19.68 2.50
C ASN A 374 -6.97 -18.14 2.53
N PHE A 375 -7.92 -17.46 1.87
CA PHE A 375 -8.05 -16.01 1.90
C PHE A 375 -8.47 -15.53 3.29
N PHE A 376 -9.63 -15.98 3.81
CA PHE A 376 -10.11 -15.52 5.12
C PHE A 376 -9.24 -15.98 6.28
N ASN A 377 -8.59 -17.14 6.18
CA ASN A 377 -7.56 -17.55 7.13
C ASN A 377 -6.35 -16.59 7.11
N SER A 378 -5.94 -16.09 5.94
CA SER A 378 -4.85 -15.09 5.84
C SER A 378 -5.24 -13.72 6.40
N GLU A 379 -6.51 -13.31 6.19
CA GLU A 379 -7.10 -12.10 6.77
C GLU A 379 -7.19 -12.21 8.30
N TYR A 380 -7.77 -13.29 8.81
CA TYR A 380 -7.88 -13.58 10.25
C TYR A 380 -6.51 -13.55 10.92
N MET A 381 -5.50 -14.20 10.36
CA MET A 381 -4.14 -14.16 10.89
C MET A 381 -3.55 -12.73 10.89
N LEU A 382 -3.85 -11.90 9.89
CA LEU A 382 -3.45 -10.49 9.90
C LEU A 382 -4.20 -9.72 11.01
N TYR A 383 -5.51 -9.93 11.17
CA TYR A 383 -6.30 -9.29 12.23
C TYR A 383 -5.78 -9.64 13.64
N GLN A 384 -5.47 -10.91 13.89
CA GLN A 384 -4.87 -11.32 15.17
C GLN A 384 -3.46 -10.75 15.37
N THR A 385 -2.69 -10.60 14.28
CA THR A 385 -1.37 -9.95 14.33
C THR A 385 -1.49 -8.46 14.70
N VAL A 386 -2.48 -7.74 14.14
CA VAL A 386 -2.76 -6.34 14.48
C VAL A 386 -3.24 -6.21 15.93
N ARG A 387 -4.11 -7.10 16.42
CA ARG A 387 -4.51 -7.14 17.85
C ARG A 387 -3.35 -7.37 18.81
N GLY A 388 -2.25 -7.96 18.34
CA GLY A 388 -1.01 -8.14 19.10
C GLY A 388 -0.18 -6.88 19.29
N LEU A 389 -0.45 -5.79 18.57
CA LEU A 389 0.20 -4.49 18.77
C LEU A 389 -0.37 -3.83 20.04
N GLN A 390 0.36 -3.88 21.14
CA GLN A 390 -0.14 -3.46 22.45
C GLN A 390 0.97 -2.86 23.33
N ASN A 391 0.55 -2.01 24.27
CA ASN A 391 1.38 -1.39 25.31
C ASN A 391 2.30 -0.25 24.80
N HIS A 392 1.98 0.34 23.66
CA HIS A 392 2.69 1.52 23.15
C HIS A 392 2.19 2.81 23.79
N LYS A 393 3.09 3.79 23.95
CA LYS A 393 2.67 5.14 24.33
C LYS A 393 1.97 5.81 23.15
N ILE A 394 0.92 6.57 23.46
CA ILE A 394 0.28 7.45 22.49
C ILE A 394 0.91 8.83 22.61
N VAL A 395 1.50 9.31 21.52
CA VAL A 395 2.37 10.49 21.46
C VAL A 395 2.09 11.30 20.21
N PHE A 396 2.44 12.58 20.20
CA PHE A 396 2.39 13.38 18.99
C PHE A 396 3.48 12.93 18.01
N THR A 397 3.09 12.72 16.75
CA THR A 397 3.98 12.34 15.64
C THR A 397 3.75 13.24 14.44
N HIS A 398 4.79 13.48 13.64
CA HIS A 398 4.68 14.13 12.33
C HIS A 398 3.98 13.22 11.30
N GLY A 399 4.20 11.90 11.39
CA GLY A 399 3.51 10.90 10.58
C GLY A 399 3.90 10.87 9.09
N ASP A 400 4.83 11.72 8.65
CA ASP A 400 5.32 11.76 7.26
C ASP A 400 6.76 12.31 7.15
N LEU A 401 7.62 11.93 8.09
CA LEU A 401 8.99 12.44 8.16
C LEU A 401 9.89 11.80 7.08
N HIS A 402 9.93 12.44 5.90
CA HIS A 402 10.76 12.04 4.76
C HIS A 402 11.50 13.25 4.14
N PRO A 403 12.52 13.08 3.28
CA PRO A 403 13.40 14.16 2.81
C PRO A 403 12.73 15.30 2.05
N GLY A 404 11.58 15.04 1.42
CA GLY A 404 10.80 16.07 0.72
C GLY A 404 10.15 17.05 1.70
N ASN A 405 9.91 16.60 2.93
CA ASN A 405 9.34 17.37 4.03
C ASN A 405 10.42 17.93 4.98
N ILE A 406 11.71 17.85 4.61
CA ILE A 406 12.83 18.36 5.40
C ILE A 406 13.63 19.38 4.55
N ILE A 407 13.65 20.63 4.99
CA ILE A 407 14.50 21.69 4.43
C ILE A 407 15.70 21.92 5.33
N VAL A 408 16.86 22.24 4.74
CA VAL A 408 18.02 22.77 5.46
C VAL A 408 18.29 24.18 4.96
N ARG A 409 18.17 25.17 5.86
CA ARG A 409 18.48 26.58 5.60
C ARG A 409 20.00 26.79 5.45
N ALA A 410 20.40 27.94 4.90
CA ALA A 410 21.81 28.27 4.68
C ALA A 410 22.66 28.37 5.96
N ASP A 411 22.03 28.67 7.10
CA ASP A 411 22.65 28.67 8.44
C ASP A 411 22.79 27.27 9.06
N GLY A 412 22.28 26.23 8.38
CA GLY A 412 22.26 24.85 8.84
C GLY A 412 21.05 24.46 9.68
N THR A 413 20.08 25.36 9.90
CA THR A 413 18.80 25.04 10.54
C THR A 413 18.03 24.00 9.73
N VAL A 414 17.60 22.93 10.40
CA VAL A 414 16.74 21.89 9.81
C VAL A 414 15.29 22.28 10.08
N VAL A 415 14.45 22.32 9.05
CA VAL A 415 13.04 22.76 9.12
C VAL A 415 12.14 21.62 8.66
N LEU A 416 11.07 21.35 9.41
CA LEU A 416 10.07 20.32 9.07
C LEU A 416 8.82 20.93 8.42
N LEU A 417 8.41 20.36 7.28
CA LEU A 417 7.28 20.79 6.45
C LEU A 417 6.17 19.74 6.41
N ASP A 418 4.98 20.12 5.93
CA ASP A 418 3.84 19.23 5.63
C ASP A 418 3.38 18.38 6.84
N TRP A 419 2.75 19.04 7.80
CA TRP A 419 2.16 18.42 8.99
C TRP A 419 0.79 17.77 8.70
N GLY A 420 0.49 17.47 7.43
CA GLY A 420 -0.84 17.04 6.95
C GLY A 420 -1.31 15.65 7.43
N LEU A 421 -0.39 14.87 7.99
CA LEU A 421 -0.60 13.53 8.56
C LEU A 421 -0.15 13.44 10.02
N ALA A 422 0.18 14.59 10.62
CA ALA A 422 0.53 14.68 12.03
C ALA A 422 -0.70 14.50 12.92
N GLY A 423 -0.47 13.97 14.11
CA GLY A 423 -1.54 13.61 15.03
C GLY A 423 -1.00 12.89 16.26
N PHE A 424 -1.91 12.39 17.09
CA PHE A 424 -1.58 11.49 18.18
C PHE A 424 -1.67 10.06 17.68
N TRP A 425 -0.60 9.28 17.86
CA TRP A 425 -0.48 7.91 17.35
C TRP A 425 0.34 7.05 18.31
N PRO A 426 0.26 5.71 18.21
CA PRO A 426 1.21 4.83 18.89
C PRO A 426 2.66 5.18 18.50
N GLU A 427 3.59 5.10 19.45
CA GLU A 427 4.97 5.58 19.26
C GLU A 427 5.78 4.84 18.16
N TYR A 428 5.29 3.70 17.64
CA TYR A 428 5.84 3.04 16.46
C TYR A 428 5.47 3.70 15.13
N TRP A 429 4.41 4.52 15.10
CA TRP A 429 3.79 5.02 13.87
C TRP A 429 4.75 5.86 13.01
N GLU A 430 5.52 6.74 13.65
CA GLU A 430 6.55 7.54 12.99
C GLU A 430 7.63 6.66 12.33
N PHE A 431 8.04 5.56 12.98
CA PHE A 431 9.03 4.64 12.42
C PHE A 431 8.45 3.89 11.21
N TYR A 432 7.22 3.39 11.34
CA TYR A 432 6.49 2.77 10.23
C TYR A 432 6.42 3.73 9.02
N ARG A 433 5.99 4.97 9.22
CA ARG A 433 5.82 5.96 8.15
C ARG A 433 7.14 6.40 7.51
N ALA A 434 8.18 6.66 8.30
CA ALA A 434 9.50 7.03 7.77
C ALA A 434 10.15 5.90 6.94
N MET A 435 9.94 4.63 7.33
CA MET A 435 10.46 3.43 6.66
C MET A 435 9.63 2.96 5.45
N ASN A 436 8.38 3.43 5.31
CA ASN A 436 7.45 2.97 4.27
C ASN A 436 7.26 3.97 3.12
N ASN A 437 8.14 4.97 3.04
CA ASN A 437 8.27 5.87 1.91
C ASN A 437 9.14 5.25 0.80
N ILE A 438 9.02 5.74 -0.45
CA ILE A 438 9.96 5.37 -1.52
C ILE A 438 11.37 5.86 -1.11
N PRO A 439 12.36 4.97 -0.90
CA PRO A 439 13.66 5.38 -0.41
C PRO A 439 14.40 6.15 -1.50
N TRP A 440 14.73 7.42 -1.25
CA TRP A 440 15.55 8.20 -2.19
C TRP A 440 16.94 7.58 -2.37
N ARG A 441 17.43 6.88 -1.32
CA ARG A 441 18.68 6.10 -1.31
C ARG A 441 18.54 4.83 -0.49
N ALA A 442 19.26 3.79 -0.89
CA ALA A 442 19.33 2.50 -0.20
C ALA A 442 19.85 2.57 1.26
N SER A 443 20.41 3.70 1.67
CA SER A 443 20.87 3.94 3.04
C SER A 443 19.86 4.68 3.93
N TRP A 444 18.72 5.16 3.39
CA TRP A 444 17.74 5.94 4.16
C TRP A 444 17.18 5.18 5.36
N ASP A 445 16.76 3.94 5.17
CA ASP A 445 16.22 3.07 6.22
C ASP A 445 17.18 3.00 7.43
N ARG A 446 18.49 2.89 7.16
CA ARG A 446 19.56 2.90 8.18
C ARG A 446 19.90 4.27 8.76
N MET A 447 19.39 5.34 8.17
CA MET A 447 19.43 6.68 8.74
C MET A 447 18.22 6.92 9.65
N VAL A 448 17.04 6.42 9.29
CA VAL A 448 15.81 6.49 10.13
C VAL A 448 16.08 5.99 11.53
N GLU A 449 16.74 4.83 11.67
CA GLU A 449 17.17 4.25 12.95
C GLU A 449 18.04 5.16 13.83
N LYS A 450 18.69 6.19 13.26
CA LYS A 450 19.57 7.12 13.99
C LYS A 450 18.83 8.29 14.62
N PHE A 451 17.60 8.56 14.19
CA PHE A 451 16.78 9.67 14.71
C PHE A 451 15.37 9.27 15.18
N ILE A 452 14.83 8.13 14.71
CA ILE A 452 13.60 7.53 15.24
C ILE A 452 13.95 6.19 15.92
N PRO A 453 13.47 5.93 17.16
CA PRO A 453 13.65 4.62 17.80
C PRO A 453 13.07 3.48 16.93
N PRO A 454 13.75 2.33 16.81
CA PRO A 454 13.36 1.27 15.89
C PRO A 454 12.19 0.42 16.41
N PHE A 455 11.20 0.20 15.54
CA PHE A 455 9.99 -0.62 15.78
C PHE A 455 9.77 -1.60 14.62
N TYR A 456 10.67 -2.58 14.48
CA TYR A 456 10.70 -3.47 13.31
C TYR A 456 9.55 -4.47 13.25
N ILE A 457 9.03 -4.91 14.40
CA ILE A 457 7.92 -5.86 14.47
C ILE A 457 6.67 -5.13 13.97
N GLU A 458 6.41 -3.98 14.57
CA GLU A 458 5.31 -3.06 14.29
C GLU A 458 5.36 -2.60 12.83
N PHE A 459 6.53 -2.18 12.33
CA PHE A 459 6.74 -1.88 10.91
C PHE A 459 6.39 -3.06 9.99
N SER A 460 6.81 -4.28 10.34
CA SER A 460 6.52 -5.47 9.52
C SER A 460 5.02 -5.77 9.48
N VAL A 461 4.31 -5.57 10.59
CA VAL A 461 2.84 -5.69 10.67
C VAL A 461 2.18 -4.59 9.85
N MET A 462 2.51 -3.33 10.09
CA MET A 462 1.87 -2.18 9.42
C MET A 462 2.15 -2.14 7.91
N LYS A 463 3.35 -2.53 7.47
CA LYS A 463 3.68 -2.72 6.05
C LYS A 463 2.82 -3.80 5.40
N ARG A 464 2.56 -4.91 6.11
CA ARG A 464 1.63 -5.95 5.64
C ARG A 464 0.18 -5.44 5.62
N VAL A 465 -0.26 -4.67 6.62
CA VAL A 465 -1.58 -4.01 6.64
C VAL A 465 -1.77 -3.13 5.41
N LEU A 466 -0.86 -2.18 5.15
CA LEU A 466 -0.98 -1.30 3.98
C LEU A 466 -0.93 -2.08 2.65
N ALA A 467 -0.02 -3.06 2.53
CA ALA A 467 0.04 -3.90 1.33
C ALA A 467 -1.25 -4.70 1.11
N THR A 468 -1.88 -5.20 2.18
CA THR A 468 -3.17 -5.91 2.12
C THR A 468 -4.33 -4.96 1.81
N ALA A 469 -4.27 -3.70 2.27
CA ALA A 469 -5.28 -2.68 1.98
C ALA A 469 -5.41 -2.38 0.47
N TRP A 470 -4.31 -2.39 -0.29
CA TRP A 470 -4.24 -1.95 -1.69
C TRP A 470 -3.98 -3.04 -2.75
N ASN A 471 -4.21 -4.33 -2.43
CA ASN A 471 -3.85 -5.47 -3.31
C ASN A 471 -4.86 -5.77 -4.44
#